data_AF-A0A7C4A4W9-F1
#
_entry.id   AF-A0A7C4A4W9-F1
#
_cell.length_a   1.000
_cell.length_b   1.000
_cell.length_c   1.000
_cell.angle_alpha   90.00
_cell.angle_beta   90.00
_cell.angle_gamma   90.00
#
_symmetry.space_group_name_H-M   'P 1'
#
loop_
_entity.id
_entity.type
_entity.pdbx_description
1 polymer ?
#
loop_
_entity_poly.entity_id
_entity_poly.type
_entity_poly.pdbx_seq_one_letter_code
_entity_poly.pdbx_strand_id
1 'polypeptide(L)'
;MDEATRERLRIAAHQLDAINALLLDPQSQVINDFLAVVAKYGSVEEINRKAEEARQLPNLLARLKELHSPYLDDLHWLMEQRDRGAFISVAEYRRAVLGERAEQMPFDDRLAVVLEISALQYFPWLIREAHQAIERRELMPGRYIRVRKMKEQERDNGDILAVAAAMQIIGASYVETLDTRGTDGANIHLGGPETITGYFGGVGQPNDYALKWLDEYLYYY
;
A
#
# COMPACT_ATOMS: atom_id res chain seq x y z
N MET A 1 -33.67 -19.06 1.48
CA MET A 1 -33.80 -17.73 2.14
C MET A 1 -35.14 -17.17 1.73
N ASP A 2 -36.00 -16.86 2.69
CA ASP A 2 -37.29 -16.25 2.42
C ASP A 2 -37.19 -14.72 2.30
N GLU A 3 -38.23 -14.12 1.74
CA GLU A 3 -38.31 -12.68 1.49
C GLU A 3 -38.32 -11.87 2.79
N ALA A 4 -38.87 -12.43 3.87
CA ALA A 4 -38.84 -11.85 5.21
C ALA A 4 -37.41 -11.69 5.75
N THR A 5 -36.53 -12.67 5.52
CA THR A 5 -35.12 -12.58 5.92
C THR A 5 -34.39 -11.50 5.12
N ARG A 6 -34.69 -11.35 3.82
CA ARG A 6 -34.10 -10.31 2.97
C ARG A 6 -34.55 -8.91 3.41
N GLU A 7 -35.80 -8.74 3.81
CA GLU A 7 -36.30 -7.43 4.26
C GLU A 7 -35.69 -6.94 5.57
N ARG A 8 -35.19 -7.84 6.43
CA ARG A 8 -34.44 -7.46 7.63
C ARG A 8 -33.07 -6.82 7.33
N LEU A 9 -32.58 -6.94 6.10
CA LEU A 9 -31.35 -6.28 5.65
C LEU A 9 -31.58 -4.82 5.21
N ARG A 10 -32.85 -4.39 5.09
CA ARG A 10 -33.19 -3.03 4.68
C ARG A 10 -32.79 -2.05 5.78
N ILE A 11 -31.86 -1.15 5.46
CA ILE A 11 -31.50 -0.02 6.33
C ILE A 11 -32.66 0.97 6.30
N ALA A 12 -33.22 1.30 7.46
CA ALA A 12 -34.32 2.24 7.55
C ALA A 12 -33.85 3.68 7.25
N ALA A 13 -34.65 4.46 6.53
CA ALA A 13 -34.28 5.82 6.12
C ALA A 13 -33.85 6.73 7.29
N HIS A 14 -34.54 6.63 8.44
CA HIS A 14 -34.20 7.42 9.62
C HIS A 14 -32.78 7.14 10.18
N GLN A 15 -32.21 5.96 9.91
CA GLN A 15 -30.82 5.65 10.28
C GLN A 15 -29.84 6.43 9.38
N LEU A 16 -30.15 6.56 8.09
CA LEU A 16 -29.37 7.41 7.18
C LEU A 16 -29.52 8.89 7.56
N ASP A 17 -30.72 9.33 7.95
CA ASP A 17 -30.95 10.69 8.42
C ASP A 17 -30.13 11.01 9.68
N ALA A 18 -30.03 10.06 10.62
CA ALA A 18 -29.20 10.21 11.80
C ALA A 18 -27.71 10.35 11.47
N ILE A 19 -27.21 9.58 10.49
CA ILE A 19 -25.82 9.70 10.02
C ILE A 19 -25.61 11.07 9.37
N ASN A 20 -26.52 11.50 8.48
CA ASN A 20 -26.44 12.81 7.83
C ASN A 20 -26.49 13.96 8.84
N ALA A 21 -27.33 13.85 9.87
CA ALA A 21 -27.39 14.86 10.93
C ALA A 21 -26.04 15.02 11.63
N LEU A 22 -25.31 13.92 11.90
CA LEU A 22 -23.97 13.97 12.49
C LEU A 22 -22.93 14.55 11.52
N LEU A 23 -22.93 14.09 10.26
CA LEU A 23 -21.93 14.49 9.25
C LEU A 23 -22.09 15.94 8.79
N LEU A 24 -23.32 16.48 8.83
CA LEU A 24 -23.65 17.82 8.37
C LEU A 24 -23.82 18.84 9.52
N ASP A 25 -23.70 18.42 10.78
CA ASP A 25 -23.79 19.33 11.92
C ASP A 25 -22.56 20.26 11.96
N PRO A 26 -22.72 21.58 11.80
CA PRO A 26 -21.60 22.53 11.85
C PRO A 26 -20.95 22.61 13.24
N GLN A 27 -21.58 22.10 14.30
CA GLN A 27 -21.03 22.03 15.65
C GLN A 27 -20.28 20.71 15.92
N SER A 28 -20.25 19.78 14.97
CA SER A 28 -19.54 18.51 15.11
C SER A 28 -18.03 18.72 15.04
N GLN A 29 -17.38 18.76 16.20
CA GLN A 29 -15.93 18.98 16.29
C GLN A 29 -15.12 17.97 15.47
N VAL A 30 -15.48 16.68 15.55
CA VAL A 30 -14.74 15.62 14.83
C VAL A 30 -14.79 15.78 13.31
N ILE A 31 -15.92 16.26 12.77
CA ILE A 31 -16.08 16.51 11.34
C ILE A 31 -15.32 17.77 10.94
N ASN A 32 -15.40 18.83 11.74
CA ASN A 32 -14.65 20.06 11.49
C ASN A 32 -13.14 19.84 11.51
N ASP A 33 -12.64 19.06 12.48
CA ASP A 33 -11.22 18.71 12.57
C ASP A 33 -10.77 17.83 11.39
N PHE A 34 -11.60 16.87 10.96
CA PHE A 34 -11.35 16.07 9.76
C PHE A 34 -11.26 16.95 8.51
N LEU A 35 -12.24 17.83 8.29
CA LEU A 35 -12.27 18.74 7.15
C LEU A 35 -11.07 19.70 7.17
N ALA A 36 -10.64 20.16 8.34
CA ALA A 36 -9.46 21.00 8.49
C ALA A 36 -8.17 20.27 8.06
N VAL A 37 -8.02 18.99 8.42
CA VAL A 37 -6.89 18.17 7.97
C VAL A 37 -6.93 17.99 6.45
N VAL A 38 -8.07 17.68 5.85
CA VAL A 38 -8.18 17.56 4.38
C VAL A 38 -7.84 18.89 3.70
N ALA A 39 -8.40 19.99 4.19
CA ALA A 39 -8.19 21.33 3.63
C ALA A 39 -6.72 21.79 3.66
N LYS A 40 -5.90 21.29 4.59
CA LYS A 40 -4.45 21.50 4.63
C LYS A 40 -3.74 21.04 3.35
N TYR A 41 -4.26 20.00 2.68
CA TYR A 41 -3.64 19.40 1.48
C TYR A 41 -4.29 19.83 0.15
N GLY A 42 -5.51 20.36 0.21
CA GLY A 42 -6.25 20.92 -0.93
C GLY A 42 -7.68 20.38 -1.02
N SER A 43 -8.33 20.56 -2.17
CA SER A 43 -9.61 19.87 -2.46
C SER A 43 -9.38 18.37 -2.69
N VAL A 44 -10.42 17.56 -2.56
CA VAL A 44 -10.35 16.11 -2.84
C VAL A 44 -9.87 15.84 -4.27
N GLU A 45 -10.34 16.64 -5.24
CA GLU A 45 -9.94 16.56 -6.64
C GLU A 45 -8.46 16.92 -6.83
N GLU A 46 -7.97 17.96 -6.13
CA GLU A 46 -6.58 18.37 -6.20
C GLU A 46 -5.64 17.33 -5.57
N ILE A 47 -6.03 16.76 -4.43
CA ILE A 47 -5.29 15.70 -3.74
C ILE A 47 -5.17 14.49 -4.67
N ASN A 48 -6.27 14.01 -5.23
CA ASN A 48 -6.26 12.86 -6.13
C ASN A 48 -5.47 13.12 -7.41
N ARG A 49 -5.58 14.32 -8.00
CA ARG A 49 -4.78 14.70 -9.17
C ARG A 49 -3.29 14.67 -8.85
N LYS A 50 -2.86 15.29 -7.74
CA LYS A 50 -1.46 15.28 -7.30
C LYS A 50 -0.94 13.86 -7.06
N ALA A 51 -1.73 13.01 -6.41
CA ALA A 51 -1.37 11.61 -6.14
C ALA A 51 -1.23 10.79 -7.42
N GLU A 52 -2.10 11.02 -8.42
CA GLU A 52 -1.99 10.36 -9.73
C GLU A 52 -0.72 10.80 -10.46
N GLU A 53 -0.47 12.12 -10.53
CA GLU A 53 0.73 12.69 -11.15
C GLU A 53 2.00 12.22 -10.45
N ALA A 54 2.04 12.26 -9.11
CA ALA A 54 3.20 11.87 -8.32
C ALA A 54 3.56 10.40 -8.46
N ARG A 55 2.59 9.54 -8.78
CA ARG A 55 2.79 8.11 -9.00
C ARG A 55 3.27 7.77 -10.41
N GLN A 56 3.24 8.67 -11.38
CA GLN A 56 3.73 8.33 -12.71
C GLN A 56 5.24 8.04 -12.69
N LEU A 57 5.65 6.88 -13.23
CA LEU A 57 7.07 6.48 -13.27
C LEU A 57 8.01 7.58 -13.78
N PRO A 58 7.72 8.32 -14.88
CA PRO A 58 8.57 9.43 -15.32
C PRO A 58 8.76 10.51 -14.27
N ASN A 59 7.72 10.83 -13.50
CA ASN A 59 7.77 11.86 -12.46
C ASN A 59 8.57 11.38 -11.24
N LEU A 60 8.44 10.09 -10.87
CA LEU A 60 9.28 9.48 -9.82
C LEU A 60 10.77 9.54 -10.20
N LEU A 61 11.12 9.15 -11.42
CA LEU A 61 12.50 9.19 -11.91
C LEU A 61 13.05 10.62 -12.00
N ALA A 62 12.24 11.57 -12.46
CA ALA A 62 12.62 12.98 -12.51
C ALA A 62 12.94 13.54 -11.12
N ARG A 63 12.08 13.28 -10.12
CA ARG A 63 12.30 13.71 -8.73
C ARG A 63 13.55 13.06 -8.13
N LEU A 64 13.78 11.77 -8.38
CA LEU A 64 15.01 11.09 -7.93
C LEU A 64 16.27 11.72 -8.54
N LYS A 65 16.20 12.10 -9.81
CA LYS A 65 17.30 12.81 -10.50
C LYS A 65 17.56 14.18 -9.89
N GLU A 66 16.52 14.95 -9.61
CA GLU A 66 16.63 16.27 -8.95
C GLU A 66 17.20 16.17 -7.53
N LEU A 67 16.86 15.11 -6.80
CA LEU A 67 17.42 14.81 -5.47
C LEU A 67 18.87 14.31 -5.52
N HIS A 68 19.45 14.12 -6.70
CA HIS A 68 20.73 13.44 -6.88
C HIS A 68 20.77 12.08 -6.15
N SER A 69 19.65 11.36 -6.19
CA SER A 69 19.51 10.08 -5.51
C SER A 69 20.51 9.06 -6.07
N PRO A 70 21.24 8.31 -5.22
CA PRO A 70 22.15 7.27 -5.68
C PRO A 70 21.42 6.08 -6.32
N TYR A 71 20.10 6.01 -6.23
CA TYR A 71 19.29 4.88 -6.66
C TYR A 71 18.84 4.95 -8.13
N LEU A 72 19.10 6.06 -8.82
CA LEU A 72 18.62 6.26 -10.19
C LEU A 72 19.25 5.27 -11.18
N ASP A 73 20.55 5.01 -11.06
CA ASP A 73 21.26 4.09 -11.95
C ASP A 73 20.75 2.65 -11.78
N ASP A 74 20.47 2.24 -10.55
CA ASP A 74 19.90 0.93 -10.24
C ASP A 74 18.49 0.76 -10.84
N LEU A 75 17.67 1.82 -10.86
CA LEU A 75 16.34 1.79 -11.50
C LEU A 75 16.46 1.67 -13.03
N HIS A 76 17.40 2.38 -13.64
CA HIS A 76 17.67 2.25 -15.06
C HIS A 76 18.15 0.85 -15.42
N TRP A 77 19.05 0.28 -14.61
CA TRP A 77 19.46 -1.11 -14.74
C TRP A 77 18.27 -2.07 -14.64
N LEU A 78 17.39 -1.90 -13.65
CA LEU A 78 16.22 -2.76 -13.45
C LEU A 78 15.24 -2.70 -14.63
N MET A 79 15.02 -1.51 -15.21
CA MET A 79 14.25 -1.34 -16.44
C MET A 79 14.85 -2.11 -17.60
N GLU A 80 16.18 -2.01 -17.80
CA GLU A 80 16.88 -2.76 -18.85
C GLU A 80 16.73 -4.29 -18.64
N GLN A 81 16.86 -4.77 -17.40
CA GLN A 81 16.68 -6.19 -17.07
C GLN A 81 15.29 -6.70 -17.41
N ARG A 82 14.26 -5.91 -17.10
CA ARG A 82 12.88 -6.23 -17.46
C ARG A 82 12.71 -6.25 -18.97
N ASP A 83 13.15 -5.21 -19.67
CA ASP A 83 12.91 -5.02 -21.11
C ASP A 83 13.61 -6.10 -21.95
N ARG A 84 14.76 -6.61 -21.48
CA ARG A 84 15.46 -7.73 -22.13
C ARG A 84 14.93 -9.11 -21.73
N GLY A 85 13.94 -9.20 -20.85
CA GLY A 85 13.38 -10.47 -20.37
C GLY A 85 14.35 -11.29 -19.51
N ALA A 86 15.16 -10.63 -18.68
CA ALA A 86 16.20 -11.31 -17.88
C ALA A 86 15.65 -12.21 -16.76
N PHE A 87 14.45 -11.89 -16.26
CA PHE A 87 13.79 -12.66 -15.21
C PHE A 87 13.14 -13.91 -15.78
N ILE A 88 13.24 -15.02 -15.05
CA ILE A 88 12.59 -16.28 -15.45
C ILE A 88 11.07 -16.14 -15.46
N SER A 89 10.41 -16.69 -16.47
CA SER A 89 8.95 -16.79 -16.47
C SER A 89 8.44 -17.88 -15.52
N VAL A 90 7.19 -17.77 -15.04
CA VAL A 90 6.55 -18.83 -14.24
C VAL A 90 6.55 -20.19 -14.97
N ALA A 91 6.34 -20.18 -16.29
CA ALA A 91 6.36 -21.39 -17.10
C ALA A 91 7.75 -22.05 -17.11
N GLU A 92 8.81 -21.28 -17.33
CA GLU A 92 10.18 -21.79 -17.28
C GLU A 92 10.59 -22.23 -15.89
N TYR A 93 10.18 -21.51 -14.84
CA TYR A 93 10.45 -21.90 -13.46
C TYR A 93 9.80 -23.24 -13.13
N ARG A 94 8.53 -23.44 -13.52
CA ARG A 94 7.83 -24.72 -13.39
C ARG A 94 8.59 -25.85 -14.11
N ARG A 95 9.09 -25.62 -15.34
CA ARG A 95 9.92 -26.61 -16.06
C ARG A 95 11.23 -26.89 -15.33
N ALA A 96 11.89 -25.87 -14.79
CA ALA A 96 13.15 -26.03 -14.06
C ALA A 96 12.99 -26.90 -12.80
N VAL A 97 11.86 -26.78 -12.10
CA VAL A 97 11.57 -27.54 -10.87
C VAL A 97 10.99 -28.93 -11.15
N LEU A 98 10.05 -29.04 -12.10
CA LEU A 98 9.25 -30.26 -12.32
C LEU A 98 9.68 -31.08 -13.53
N GLY A 99 10.59 -30.57 -14.37
CA GLY A 99 10.98 -31.19 -15.63
C GLY A 99 9.80 -31.35 -16.61
N GLU A 100 9.78 -32.46 -17.32
CA GLU A 100 8.74 -32.79 -18.33
C GLU A 100 7.31 -32.81 -17.76
N ARG A 101 7.17 -33.06 -16.44
CA ARG A 101 5.86 -33.06 -15.78
C ARG A 101 5.18 -31.70 -15.82
N ALA A 102 5.94 -30.60 -15.95
CA ALA A 102 5.38 -29.26 -15.97
C ALA A 102 4.35 -29.04 -17.10
N GLU A 103 4.47 -29.75 -18.22
CA GLU A 103 3.59 -29.59 -19.39
C GLU A 103 2.33 -30.47 -19.31
N GLN A 104 2.35 -31.49 -18.44
CA GLN A 104 1.25 -32.45 -18.27
C GLN A 104 0.41 -32.14 -17.03
N MET A 105 0.93 -31.34 -16.11
CA MET A 105 0.25 -31.00 -14.87
C MET A 105 -0.68 -29.79 -15.07
N PRO A 106 -1.97 -29.89 -14.73
CA PRO A 106 -2.83 -28.73 -14.63
C PRO A 106 -2.45 -27.90 -13.40
N PHE A 107 -2.31 -26.59 -13.58
CA PHE A 107 -2.17 -25.63 -12.49
C PHE A 107 -3.48 -24.87 -12.34
N ASP A 108 -4.12 -25.00 -11.17
CA ASP A 108 -5.35 -24.27 -10.85
C ASP A 108 -4.99 -22.87 -10.33
N ASP A 109 -5.07 -21.87 -11.20
CA ASP A 109 -4.71 -20.49 -10.85
C ASP A 109 -5.60 -19.89 -9.74
N ARG A 110 -6.74 -20.52 -9.40
CA ARG A 110 -7.57 -20.13 -8.24
C ARG A 110 -6.88 -20.40 -6.91
N LEU A 111 -5.88 -21.28 -6.90
CA LEU A 111 -5.07 -21.63 -5.73
C LEU A 111 -3.67 -21.00 -5.80
N ALA A 112 -3.44 -20.09 -6.76
CA ALA A 112 -2.16 -19.42 -6.89
C ALA A 112 -1.85 -18.61 -5.62
N VAL A 113 -0.64 -18.80 -5.10
CA VAL A 113 -0.10 -18.00 -4.00
C VAL A 113 0.83 -16.93 -4.54
N VAL A 114 0.91 -15.80 -3.84
CA VAL A 114 1.84 -14.71 -4.18
C VAL A 114 3.09 -14.86 -3.33
N LEU A 115 4.26 -14.87 -3.97
CA LEU A 115 5.53 -14.74 -3.27
C LEU A 115 5.68 -13.29 -2.77
N GLU A 116 5.82 -13.15 -1.45
CA GLU A 116 5.91 -11.85 -0.78
C GLU A 116 7.25 -11.71 -0.04
N ILE A 117 7.87 -10.52 -0.14
CA ILE A 117 8.88 -10.09 0.84
C ILE A 117 8.16 -9.31 1.94
N SER A 118 8.00 -9.94 3.11
CA SER A 118 7.27 -9.34 4.23
C SER A 118 8.05 -8.28 5.01
N ALA A 119 9.31 -8.01 4.64
CA ALA A 119 10.14 -7.00 5.30
C ALA A 119 11.20 -6.41 4.36
N LEU A 120 10.78 -5.56 3.42
CA LEU A 120 11.68 -4.72 2.63
C LEU A 120 11.99 -3.45 3.41
N GLN A 121 13.24 -3.28 3.86
CA GLN A 121 13.63 -2.11 4.66
C GLN A 121 14.28 -1.00 3.83
N TYR A 122 15.05 -1.36 2.81
CA TYR A 122 15.84 -0.42 2.01
C TYR A 122 15.80 -0.80 0.53
N PHE A 123 15.76 0.21 -0.33
CA PHE A 123 15.77 0.03 -1.78
C PHE A 123 16.92 -0.86 -2.29
N PRO A 124 18.18 -0.72 -1.84
CA PRO A 124 19.28 -1.57 -2.35
C PRO A 124 19.07 -3.08 -2.14
N TRP A 125 18.26 -3.48 -1.15
CA TRP A 125 17.96 -4.90 -0.93
C TRP A 125 17.06 -5.47 -2.01
N LEU A 126 16.16 -4.66 -2.58
CA LEU A 126 15.36 -5.04 -3.74
C LEU A 126 16.25 -5.32 -4.95
N ILE A 127 17.24 -4.45 -5.19
CA ILE A 127 18.19 -4.62 -6.30
C ILE A 127 19.04 -5.87 -6.09
N ARG A 128 19.47 -6.13 -4.85
CA ARG A 128 20.19 -7.37 -4.53
C ARG A 128 19.36 -8.62 -4.80
N GLU A 129 18.08 -8.59 -4.44
CA GLU A 129 17.13 -9.67 -4.76
C GLU A 129 16.94 -9.82 -6.27
N ALA A 130 16.80 -8.73 -7.01
CA ALA A 130 16.68 -8.77 -8.47
C ALA A 130 17.91 -9.42 -9.13
N HIS A 131 19.12 -9.08 -8.68
CA HIS A 131 20.33 -9.75 -9.12
C HIS A 131 20.32 -11.25 -8.81
N GLN A 132 19.92 -11.64 -7.60
CA GLN A 132 19.85 -13.04 -7.20
C GLN A 132 18.83 -13.81 -8.03
N ALA A 133 17.63 -13.25 -8.22
CA ALA A 133 16.56 -13.86 -9.00
C ALA A 133 17.00 -14.15 -10.44
N ILE A 134 17.71 -13.21 -11.06
CA ILE A 134 18.28 -13.40 -12.41
C ILE A 134 19.39 -14.46 -12.38
N GLU A 135 20.36 -14.35 -11.47
CA GLU A 135 21.52 -15.25 -11.40
C GLU A 135 21.12 -16.71 -11.14
N ARG A 136 20.18 -16.91 -10.23
CA ARG A 136 19.73 -18.24 -9.79
C ARG A 136 18.50 -18.75 -10.52
N ARG A 137 17.94 -17.94 -11.43
CA ARG A 137 16.68 -18.21 -12.12
C ARG A 137 15.54 -18.48 -11.11
N GLU A 138 15.46 -17.66 -10.07
CA GLU A 138 14.38 -17.66 -9.08
C GLU A 138 13.26 -16.70 -9.53
N LEU A 139 12.03 -16.93 -9.06
CA LEU A 139 10.92 -16.01 -9.33
C LEU A 139 11.08 -14.74 -8.49
N MET A 140 10.98 -13.58 -9.11
CA MET A 140 10.93 -12.30 -8.40
C MET A 140 9.62 -12.22 -7.59
N PRO A 141 9.65 -11.78 -6.32
CA PRO A 141 8.43 -11.57 -5.52
C PRO A 141 7.50 -10.52 -6.15
N GLY A 142 6.19 -10.76 -6.05
CA GLY A 142 5.13 -9.90 -6.60
C GLY A 142 4.46 -8.97 -5.58
N ARG A 143 4.82 -9.11 -4.29
CA ARG A 143 4.30 -8.29 -3.20
C ARG A 143 5.39 -7.97 -2.18
N TYR A 144 5.36 -6.74 -1.66
CA TYR A 144 6.36 -6.25 -0.71
C TYR A 144 5.68 -5.53 0.46
N ILE A 145 6.18 -5.75 1.66
CA ILE A 145 5.79 -4.99 2.85
C ILE A 145 6.98 -4.15 3.29
N ARG A 146 6.79 -2.84 3.34
CA ARG A 146 7.76 -1.89 3.86
C ARG A 146 7.50 -1.66 5.34
N VAL A 147 8.39 -2.20 6.16
CA VAL A 147 8.19 -2.27 7.63
C VAL A 147 8.75 -1.06 8.38
N ARG A 148 9.63 -0.28 7.75
CA ARG A 148 10.13 0.98 8.31
C ARG A 148 9.08 2.07 8.16
N LYS A 149 9.06 3.04 9.07
CA LYS A 149 8.11 4.15 8.99
C LYS A 149 8.46 5.07 7.83
N MET A 150 7.50 5.54 7.04
CA MET A 150 7.75 6.48 5.95
C MET A 150 8.49 7.73 6.45
N LYS A 151 8.20 8.18 7.67
CA LYS A 151 8.90 9.30 8.32
C LYS A 151 10.40 9.11 8.52
N GLU A 152 10.83 7.86 8.70
CA GLU A 152 12.25 7.52 8.76
C GLU A 152 12.84 7.43 7.36
N GLN A 153 12.12 6.77 6.45
CA GLN A 153 12.57 6.51 5.07
C GLN A 153 12.68 7.78 4.22
N GLU A 154 11.88 8.82 4.47
CA GLU A 154 11.92 10.08 3.70
C GLU A 154 13.30 10.76 3.74
N ARG A 155 14.11 10.41 4.75
CA ARG A 155 15.47 10.91 4.97
C ARG A 155 16.54 10.12 4.22
N ASP A 156 16.16 9.01 3.59
CA ASP A 156 17.09 8.09 2.93
C ASP A 156 17.22 8.42 1.44
N ASN A 157 17.58 9.66 1.10
CA ASN A 157 17.96 10.07 -0.26
C ASN A 157 17.03 9.59 -1.40
N GLY A 158 15.71 9.59 -1.17
CA GLY A 158 14.71 9.18 -2.16
C GLY A 158 14.30 7.70 -2.12
N ASP A 159 14.66 6.94 -1.07
CA ASP A 159 14.34 5.51 -0.91
C ASP A 159 12.85 5.19 -1.15
N ILE A 160 11.92 5.99 -0.62
CA ILE A 160 10.47 5.84 -0.86
C ILE A 160 10.15 5.90 -2.36
N LEU A 161 10.67 6.92 -3.06
CA LEU A 161 10.43 7.12 -4.49
C LEU A 161 11.07 6.00 -5.32
N ALA A 162 12.26 5.56 -4.92
CA ALA A 162 12.99 4.50 -5.60
C ALA A 162 12.26 3.16 -5.49
N VAL A 163 11.73 2.81 -4.31
CA VAL A 163 10.90 1.60 -4.18
C VAL A 163 9.61 1.75 -4.98
N ALA A 164 8.90 2.89 -4.88
CA ALA A 164 7.68 3.11 -5.66
C ALA A 164 7.91 2.93 -7.18
N ALA A 165 9.03 3.46 -7.70
CA ALA A 165 9.44 3.30 -9.08
C ALA A 165 9.75 1.82 -9.42
N ALA A 166 10.54 1.13 -8.58
CA ALA A 166 10.87 -0.27 -8.79
C ALA A 166 9.65 -1.18 -8.83
N MET A 167 8.66 -0.94 -7.96
CA MET A 167 7.40 -1.68 -7.93
C MET A 167 6.65 -1.56 -9.26
N GLN A 168 6.60 -0.37 -9.85
CA GLN A 168 6.01 -0.16 -11.18
C GLN A 168 6.82 -0.82 -12.29
N ILE A 169 8.16 -0.78 -12.20
CA ILE A 169 9.03 -1.41 -13.18
C ILE A 169 8.77 -2.91 -13.23
N ILE A 170 8.77 -3.60 -12.08
CA ILE A 170 8.61 -5.06 -12.01
C ILE A 170 7.15 -5.53 -11.98
N GLY A 171 6.19 -4.61 -11.90
CA GLY A 171 4.76 -4.93 -11.83
C GLY A 171 4.32 -5.54 -10.49
N ALA A 172 4.94 -5.13 -9.39
CA ALA A 172 4.65 -5.64 -8.04
C ALA A 172 3.79 -4.68 -7.23
N SER A 173 3.09 -5.24 -6.24
CA SER A 173 2.33 -4.49 -5.24
C SER A 173 3.16 -4.25 -3.98
N TYR A 174 2.87 -3.16 -3.27
CA TYR A 174 3.53 -2.87 -2.01
C TYR A 174 2.61 -2.11 -1.05
N VAL A 175 2.97 -2.14 0.23
CA VAL A 175 2.36 -1.31 1.28
C VAL A 175 3.47 -0.62 2.06
N GLU A 176 3.18 0.59 2.53
CA GLU A 176 4.07 1.40 3.36
C GLU A 176 3.56 1.48 4.80
N THR A 177 4.49 1.63 5.76
CA THR A 177 4.16 1.80 7.17
C THR A 177 4.17 3.27 7.56
N LEU A 178 3.04 3.80 8.05
CA LEU A 178 2.97 5.14 8.64
C LEU A 178 3.42 5.15 10.11
N ASP A 179 3.91 6.28 10.59
CA ASP A 179 4.31 6.57 11.97
C ASP A 179 3.14 6.97 12.88
N THR A 180 2.06 6.19 12.81
CA THR A 180 0.78 6.53 13.45
C THR A 180 0.47 5.63 14.65
N ARG A 181 1.40 4.73 15.00
CA ARG A 181 1.29 3.94 16.23
C ARG A 181 1.65 4.85 17.40
N GLY A 182 0.70 5.05 18.32
CA GLY A 182 0.95 5.81 19.53
C GLY A 182 2.07 5.17 20.35
N THR A 183 2.76 5.97 21.16
CA THR A 183 3.73 5.48 22.16
C THR A 183 3.07 4.64 23.26
N ASP A 184 1.74 4.64 23.30
CA ASP A 184 0.85 3.87 24.18
C ASP A 184 0.40 2.53 23.58
N GLY A 185 0.81 2.20 22.34
CA GLY A 185 0.39 0.98 21.65
C GLY A 185 -0.92 1.10 20.87
N ALA A 186 -1.47 2.31 20.72
CA ALA A 186 -2.64 2.55 19.87
C ALA A 186 -2.37 2.13 18.42
N ASN A 187 -3.34 1.42 17.84
CA ASN A 187 -3.31 0.97 16.45
C ASN A 187 -4.71 1.10 15.87
N ILE A 188 -4.89 2.07 14.98
CA ILE A 188 -6.18 2.35 14.35
C ILE A 188 -6.62 1.24 13.37
N HIS A 189 -5.70 0.39 12.93
CA HIS A 189 -5.96 -0.69 11.95
C HIS A 189 -6.24 -2.04 12.63
N LEU A 190 -6.04 -2.16 13.95
CA LEU A 190 -6.49 -3.31 14.74
C LEU A 190 -7.99 -3.12 15.05
N GLY A 191 -8.87 -3.41 14.11
CA GLY A 191 -10.32 -3.33 14.35
C GLY A 191 -11.21 -3.69 13.18
N GLY A 192 -11.58 -4.97 13.07
CA GLY A 192 -12.73 -5.38 12.26
C GLY A 192 -14.06 -5.07 12.97
N PRO A 193 -15.21 -5.24 12.30
CA PRO A 193 -16.53 -5.02 12.89
C PRO A 193 -16.77 -5.82 14.18
N GLU A 194 -16.15 -6.98 14.35
CA GLU A 194 -16.24 -7.76 15.59
C GLU A 194 -15.48 -7.12 16.77
N THR A 195 -14.47 -6.29 16.49
CA THR A 195 -13.66 -5.57 17.48
C THR A 195 -14.26 -4.21 17.87
N ILE A 196 -15.11 -3.63 17.00
CA ILE A 196 -15.81 -2.36 17.23
C ILE A 196 -16.70 -2.39 18.49
N THR A 197 -17.27 -3.54 18.85
CA THR A 197 -18.16 -3.65 20.02
C THR A 197 -17.45 -4.08 21.31
N GLY A 198 -16.26 -4.66 21.22
CA GLY A 198 -15.53 -5.20 22.37
C GLY A 198 -14.46 -4.28 22.96
N TYR A 199 -13.78 -3.48 22.13
CA TYR A 199 -12.66 -2.64 22.59
C TYR A 199 -13.12 -1.22 23.00
N PHE A 200 -14.27 -0.76 22.50
CA PHE A 200 -14.91 0.51 22.88
C PHE A 200 -15.90 0.39 24.06
N GLY A 201 -16.01 -0.79 24.68
CA GLY A 201 -16.63 -0.89 26.02
C GLY A 201 -15.71 -0.37 27.14
N GLY A 202 -14.42 -0.17 26.84
CA GLY A 202 -13.45 0.56 27.65
C GLY A 202 -13.14 1.94 27.06
N VAL A 203 -12.28 2.71 27.72
CA VAL A 203 -11.84 4.04 27.27
C VAL A 203 -11.30 3.93 25.84
N GLY A 204 -12.10 4.36 24.86
CA GLY A 204 -11.75 4.29 23.44
C GLY A 204 -10.43 5.02 23.13
N GLN A 205 -9.76 4.64 22.04
CA GLN A 205 -8.64 5.43 21.54
C GLN A 205 -9.14 6.85 21.23
N PRO A 206 -8.44 7.91 21.67
CA PRO A 206 -8.91 9.26 21.42
C PRO A 206 -8.94 9.57 19.91
N ASN A 207 -9.94 10.36 19.49
CA ASN A 207 -10.21 10.69 18.09
C ASN A 207 -9.02 11.34 17.36
N ASP A 208 -8.07 11.89 18.12
CA ASP A 208 -6.86 12.53 17.60
C ASP A 208 -5.94 11.54 16.87
N TYR A 209 -5.94 10.25 17.22
CA TYR A 209 -5.15 9.24 16.52
C TYR A 209 -5.60 9.00 15.08
N ALA A 210 -6.91 8.99 14.84
CA ALA A 210 -7.45 8.88 13.48
C ALA A 210 -7.09 10.11 12.63
N LEU A 211 -7.12 11.31 13.24
CA LEU A 211 -6.74 12.56 12.58
C LEU A 211 -5.23 12.63 12.31
N LYS A 212 -4.37 12.20 13.23
CA LYS A 212 -2.92 12.07 13.02
C LYS A 212 -2.61 11.11 11.86
N TRP A 213 -3.33 10.00 11.79
CA TRP A 213 -3.18 9.07 10.67
C TRP A 213 -3.61 9.67 9.34
N LEU A 214 -4.75 10.35 9.30
CA LEU A 214 -5.20 11.05 8.09
C LEU A 214 -4.17 12.08 7.64
N ASP A 215 -3.65 12.87 8.59
CA ASP A 215 -2.64 13.89 8.31
C ASP A 215 -1.36 13.28 7.71
N GLU A 216 -0.84 12.21 8.31
CA GLU A 216 0.35 11.54 7.78
C GLU A 216 0.08 10.82 6.46
N TYR A 217 -1.08 10.18 6.30
CA TYR A 217 -1.47 9.54 5.05
C TYR A 217 -1.49 10.56 3.89
N LEU A 218 -2.18 11.69 4.08
CA LEU A 218 -2.27 12.74 3.06
C LEU A 218 -0.94 13.45 2.81
N TYR A 219 -0.02 13.46 3.77
CA TYR A 219 1.34 13.96 3.57
C TYR A 219 2.13 13.15 2.54
N TYR A 220 1.91 11.83 2.48
CA TYR A 220 2.62 10.92 1.58
C TYR A 220 1.83 10.48 0.34
N TYR A 221 0.52 10.75 0.30
CA TYR A 221 -0.37 10.39 -0.81
C TYR A 221 -0.12 11.26 -2.06
#